data_AF-A0A1M5F0I0-F1
#
_entry.id   AF-A0A1M5F0I0-F1
#
_cell.length_a   1.000
_cell.length_b   1.000
_cell.length_c   1.000
_cell.angle_alpha   90.00
_cell.angle_beta   90.00
_cell.angle_gamma   90.00
#
_symmetry.space_group_name_H-M   'P 1'
#
loop_
_entity.id
_entity.type
_entity.pdbx_description
1 polymer ?
#
loop_
_entity_poly.entity_id
_entity_poly.type
_entity_poly.pdbx_seq_one_letter_code
_entity_poly.pdbx_strand_id
1 'polypeptide(L)'
;MKNRWITAFFLGLITVSHPMNAQTKPDDNAKMEWFKNAKLGVFIHWGIYSVNGISESWSFFNNYINHENYMKQLNGFSASKYKPDEWTDLIKKSGAQYAVITTKHHDGVALWNSKAEQSTTIPTHSLAKKDVLTPFVTSLQKSGLKTGLYYSLPDWSHPYYDFNTRTKKRYELKDDPKRWQQFVSYYQTQLTELSSQYHPDLLWFDGDWEHTPEEWQPSKTLDILRKYNPNIIINPRLNKHGDYDTPEQGIPVVSPSHKYWELCYTMNDSWGYQPDDENYKTPNMIIRTLADVISMGGNLLLDIGPKSDGTIPEKQVDILKHLGRWAAKNKEAIYGTTKGLPFENFKGKSSFSGTGKSVFLYLEEAKDFVKVYGLANKPDAVKMVGDDLAKVNFSFTHDKTMTVDLSKVKFDQDVTTVELVFKEKPIFLKNFPADAYSLTDILEQKSTKMAAYDLANHLHGGNNLLNGSGFTSDGQDMKIQKTSKTNPETLEWISKHAEALYETGQGLPEGHYSGMSALSKDRQTIYLFVEGKPTGPVALKGIKNNVARIRIVGEGSIISHKVYNKLYWSDTPGMMYIDVPKGRLDKNMTVIAILLDKPVELHREKVNAIENNL
;
A
#
# COMPACT_ATOMS: atom_id res chain seq x y z
N MET A 1 -73.06 -31.80 -23.32
CA MET A 1 -72.12 -30.67 -23.26
C MET A 1 -71.48 -30.62 -21.88
N LYS A 2 -70.14 -30.55 -21.82
CA LYS A 2 -69.27 -30.16 -20.69
C LYS A 2 -69.32 -31.07 -19.45
N ASN A 3 -68.40 -32.04 -19.33
CA ASN A 3 -67.04 -31.96 -18.77
C ASN A 3 -66.96 -32.01 -17.23
N ARG A 4 -66.54 -33.21 -16.78
CA ARG A 4 -66.05 -33.65 -15.47
C ARG A 4 -64.96 -32.74 -14.92
N TRP A 5 -64.88 -32.54 -13.60
CA TRP A 5 -63.62 -32.59 -12.85
C TRP A 5 -63.89 -33.15 -11.44
N ILE A 6 -63.16 -34.21 -11.11
CA ILE A 6 -63.15 -34.93 -9.83
C ILE A 6 -61.99 -34.34 -9.02
N THR A 7 -62.26 -33.84 -7.82
CA THR A 7 -61.21 -33.33 -6.92
C THR A 7 -60.76 -34.46 -5.99
N ALA A 8 -59.52 -34.91 -6.18
CA ALA A 8 -58.85 -35.89 -5.34
C ALA A 8 -58.29 -35.24 -4.07
N PHE A 9 -58.53 -35.87 -2.92
CA PHE A 9 -57.91 -35.54 -1.64
C PHE A 9 -56.45 -36.03 -1.63
N PHE A 10 -55.49 -35.11 -1.55
CA PHE A 10 -54.08 -35.43 -1.30
C PHE A 10 -53.78 -35.28 0.21
N LEU A 11 -53.41 -36.38 0.86
CA LEU A 11 -52.77 -36.37 2.18
C LEU A 11 -51.34 -35.83 2.02
N GLY A 12 -51.05 -34.67 2.61
CA GLY A 12 -49.69 -34.13 2.73
C GLY A 12 -48.97 -34.75 3.92
N LEU A 13 -47.86 -35.47 3.65
CA LEU A 13 -46.87 -35.85 4.66
C LEU A 13 -46.23 -34.59 5.27
N ILE A 14 -46.29 -34.46 6.59
CA ILE A 14 -45.52 -33.47 7.35
C ILE A 14 -44.13 -34.05 7.60
N THR A 15 -43.12 -33.57 6.86
CA THR A 15 -41.71 -33.80 7.17
C THR A 15 -41.28 -32.80 8.23
N VAL A 16 -41.02 -33.27 9.46
CA VAL A 16 -40.46 -32.46 10.54
C VAL A 16 -38.95 -32.35 10.33
N SER A 17 -38.52 -31.30 9.65
CA SER A 17 -37.11 -30.88 9.59
C SER A 17 -36.70 -30.25 10.92
N HIS A 18 -35.83 -30.94 11.67
CA HIS A 18 -35.13 -30.33 12.80
C HIS A 18 -34.15 -29.28 12.26
N PRO A 19 -34.14 -28.04 12.75
CA PRO A 19 -33.06 -27.12 12.44
C PRO A 19 -31.80 -27.66 13.11
N MET A 20 -30.83 -28.11 12.30
CA MET A 20 -29.44 -28.17 12.74
C MET A 20 -29.07 -26.77 13.21
N ASN A 21 -28.74 -26.63 14.50
CA ASN A 21 -28.03 -25.46 14.98
C ASN A 21 -26.71 -25.37 14.21
N ALA A 22 -26.68 -24.52 13.19
CA ALA A 22 -25.44 -24.00 12.66
C ALA A 22 -24.73 -23.33 13.83
N GLN A 23 -23.60 -23.89 14.27
CA GLN A 23 -22.69 -23.18 15.15
C GLN A 23 -22.41 -21.82 14.53
N THR A 24 -22.94 -20.77 15.14
CA THR A 24 -22.54 -19.40 14.86
C THR A 24 -21.04 -19.34 15.07
N LYS A 25 -20.27 -19.26 13.97
CA LYS A 25 -18.86 -18.87 14.05
C LYS A 25 -18.78 -17.60 14.91
N PRO A 26 -17.81 -17.48 15.82
CA PRO A 26 -17.53 -16.20 16.46
C PRO A 26 -17.45 -15.13 15.37
N ASP A 27 -17.99 -13.94 15.63
CA ASP A 27 -18.05 -12.88 14.64
C ASP A 27 -16.62 -12.46 14.24
N ASP A 28 -16.09 -13.05 13.15
CA ASP A 28 -14.78 -12.72 12.58
C ASP A 28 -14.64 -11.21 12.34
N ASN A 29 -15.75 -10.45 12.28
CA ASN A 29 -15.71 -8.99 12.21
C ASN A 29 -15.19 -8.32 13.48
N ALA A 30 -15.43 -8.87 14.68
CA ALA A 30 -15.06 -8.22 15.94
C ALA A 30 -13.55 -8.25 16.17
N LYS A 31 -12.88 -9.40 15.90
CA LYS A 31 -11.42 -9.50 16.08
C LYS A 31 -10.65 -8.60 15.10
N MET A 32 -11.16 -8.44 13.88
CA MET A 32 -10.52 -7.66 12.82
C MET A 32 -10.75 -6.15 12.94
N GLU A 33 -11.59 -5.70 13.89
CA GLU A 33 -11.94 -4.28 14.02
C GLU A 33 -10.73 -3.40 14.31
N TRP A 34 -9.88 -3.78 15.29
CA TRP A 34 -8.69 -3.00 15.61
C TRP A 34 -7.74 -2.94 14.41
N PHE A 35 -7.56 -4.07 13.71
CA PHE A 35 -6.65 -4.16 12.57
C PHE A 35 -7.12 -3.27 11.43
N LYS A 36 -8.40 -3.35 11.06
CA LYS A 36 -9.01 -2.48 10.05
C LYS A 36 -8.84 -1.00 10.40
N ASN A 37 -8.93 -0.64 11.68
CA ASN A 37 -8.88 0.74 12.14
C ASN A 37 -7.44 1.27 12.28
N ALA A 38 -6.45 0.38 12.42
CA ALA A 38 -5.06 0.72 12.72
C ALA A 38 -4.34 1.48 11.59
N LYS A 39 -4.54 1.08 10.33
CA LYS A 39 -3.95 1.64 9.08
C LYS A 39 -2.43 1.68 8.96
N LEU A 40 -1.70 1.85 10.05
CA LEU A 40 -0.26 2.01 10.07
C LEU A 40 0.35 1.15 11.19
N GLY A 41 1.29 0.30 10.83
CA GLY A 41 2.13 -0.48 11.72
C GLY A 41 3.61 -0.34 11.38
N VAL A 42 4.48 -0.73 12.30
CA VAL A 42 5.93 -0.83 12.07
C VAL A 42 6.39 -2.28 12.08
N PHE A 43 7.07 -2.72 11.02
CA PHE A 43 7.77 -4.00 10.97
C PHE A 43 9.21 -3.82 11.47
N ILE A 44 9.78 -4.84 12.11
CA ILE A 44 11.14 -4.80 12.63
C ILE A 44 11.87 -6.09 12.26
N HIS A 45 12.82 -5.99 11.33
CA HIS A 45 13.77 -7.05 11.00
C HIS A 45 15.09 -6.83 11.72
N TRP A 46 15.26 -7.55 12.84
CA TRP A 46 16.46 -7.46 13.66
C TRP A 46 16.97 -8.85 14.05
N GLY A 47 18.25 -9.09 13.79
CA GLY A 47 18.91 -10.36 14.06
C GLY A 47 20.41 -10.28 13.79
N ILE A 48 21.09 -11.42 13.83
CA ILE A 48 22.56 -11.47 13.69
C ILE A 48 23.05 -10.98 12.33
N TYR A 49 22.22 -11.02 11.30
CA TYR A 49 22.49 -10.45 9.97
C TYR A 49 22.80 -8.94 10.00
N SER A 50 22.35 -8.21 11.04
CA SER A 50 22.68 -6.80 11.25
C SER A 50 24.14 -6.53 11.67
N VAL A 51 24.93 -7.57 11.96
CA VAL A 51 26.32 -7.43 12.44
C VAL A 51 27.24 -7.05 11.28
N ASN A 52 27.22 -7.85 10.21
CA ASN A 52 27.96 -7.54 9.00
C ASN A 52 27.12 -6.77 7.97
N GLY A 53 25.84 -6.54 8.26
CA GLY A 53 24.96 -5.76 7.40
C GLY A 53 24.61 -6.47 6.09
N ILE A 54 24.33 -7.76 6.17
CA ILE A 54 24.02 -8.61 5.01
C ILE A 54 22.53 -8.99 5.00
N SER A 55 22.03 -9.46 3.85
CA SER A 55 20.70 -10.06 3.79
C SER A 55 20.57 -11.19 4.80
N GLU A 56 19.38 -11.30 5.39
CA GLU A 56 18.99 -12.05 6.58
C GLU A 56 19.46 -13.51 6.53
N SER A 57 18.56 -14.47 6.38
CA SER A 57 18.95 -15.88 6.21
C SER A 57 19.31 -16.21 4.77
N TRP A 58 18.90 -15.36 3.81
CA TRP A 58 19.08 -15.61 2.38
C TRP A 58 20.53 -15.60 1.93
N SER A 59 21.39 -14.83 2.61
CA SER A 59 22.82 -14.76 2.30
C SER A 59 23.52 -16.11 2.38
N PHE A 60 23.25 -16.91 3.42
CA PHE A 60 23.82 -18.26 3.53
C PHE A 60 22.98 -19.31 2.81
N PHE A 61 21.65 -19.16 2.77
CA PHE A 61 20.79 -20.12 2.07
C PHE A 61 21.09 -20.16 0.57
N ASN A 62 21.40 -19.00 -0.03
CA ASN A 62 21.83 -18.88 -1.42
C ASN A 62 23.34 -19.13 -1.63
N ASN A 63 24.07 -19.53 -0.60
CA ASN A 63 25.52 -19.81 -0.62
C ASN A 63 26.42 -18.62 -0.99
N TYR A 64 25.99 -17.37 -0.77
CA TYR A 64 26.88 -16.20 -0.94
C TYR A 64 27.92 -16.11 0.20
N ILE A 65 27.55 -16.63 1.37
CA ILE A 65 28.42 -16.90 2.50
C ILE A 65 28.13 -18.32 3.00
N ASN A 66 29.12 -19.02 3.55
CA ASN A 66 28.84 -20.32 4.16
C ASN A 66 28.14 -20.17 5.52
N HIS A 67 27.40 -21.20 5.92
CA HIS A 67 26.63 -21.22 7.18
C HIS A 67 27.49 -20.92 8.41
N GLU A 68 28.69 -21.49 8.51
CA GLU A 68 29.60 -21.29 9.65
C GLU A 68 29.97 -19.81 9.82
N ASN A 69 30.35 -19.15 8.72
CA ASN A 69 30.71 -17.73 8.73
C ASN A 69 29.49 -16.84 8.98
N TYR A 70 28.31 -17.22 8.49
CA TYR A 70 27.07 -16.54 8.83
C TYR A 70 26.79 -16.60 10.33
N MET A 71 26.89 -17.78 10.94
CA MET A 71 26.63 -17.98 12.38
C MET A 71 27.69 -17.33 13.28
N LYS A 72 28.93 -17.12 12.81
CA LYS A 72 29.96 -16.35 13.55
C LYS A 72 29.50 -14.93 13.89
N GLN A 73 28.50 -14.37 13.20
CA GLN A 73 27.91 -13.07 13.54
C GLN A 73 27.27 -13.04 14.95
N LEU A 74 26.91 -14.18 15.53
CA LEU A 74 26.52 -14.26 16.95
C LEU A 74 27.56 -13.58 17.87
N ASN A 75 28.84 -13.68 17.55
CA ASN A 75 29.93 -13.07 18.32
C ASN A 75 30.00 -11.55 18.23
N GLY A 76 29.29 -10.92 17.27
CA GLY A 76 29.23 -9.46 17.11
C GLY A 76 27.88 -8.85 17.48
N PHE A 77 26.82 -9.65 17.64
CA PHE A 77 25.50 -9.15 18.01
C PHE A 77 25.47 -8.75 19.49
N SER A 78 25.69 -7.46 19.78
CA SER A 78 25.91 -6.96 21.14
C SER A 78 24.66 -6.43 21.84
N ALA A 79 23.70 -5.85 21.10
CA ALA A 79 22.58 -5.11 21.66
C ALA A 79 23.01 -4.11 22.76
N SER A 80 24.21 -3.53 22.64
CA SER A 80 24.87 -2.75 23.68
C SER A 80 24.24 -1.37 23.92
N LYS A 81 23.59 -0.80 22.90
CA LYS A 81 22.83 0.46 22.95
C LYS A 81 21.32 0.24 22.80
N TYR A 82 20.88 -1.02 22.85
CA TYR A 82 19.47 -1.38 22.72
C TYR A 82 18.65 -0.84 23.89
N LYS A 83 17.66 -0.02 23.56
CA LYS A 83 16.72 0.59 24.51
C LYS A 83 15.29 0.39 24.00
N PRO A 84 14.56 -0.63 24.49
CA PRO A 84 13.22 -0.97 23.99
C PRO A 84 12.22 0.19 24.12
N ASP A 85 12.29 0.94 25.22
CA ASP A 85 11.39 2.07 25.46
C ASP A 85 11.58 3.19 24.42
N GLU A 86 12.83 3.44 23.97
CA GLU A 86 13.10 4.42 22.91
C GLU A 86 12.58 3.94 21.55
N TRP A 87 12.65 2.64 21.25
CA TRP A 87 12.04 2.07 20.04
C TRP A 87 10.52 2.21 20.08
N THR A 88 9.89 1.82 21.19
CA THR A 88 8.44 1.92 21.35
C THR A 88 7.96 3.36 21.29
N ASP A 89 8.66 4.31 21.91
CA ASP A 89 8.34 5.73 21.84
C ASP A 89 8.42 6.26 20.40
N LEU A 90 9.47 5.90 19.64
CA LEU A 90 9.58 6.26 18.23
C LEU A 90 8.44 5.69 17.39
N ILE A 91 8.10 4.42 17.58
CA ILE A 91 6.99 3.74 16.88
C ILE A 91 5.66 4.43 17.20
N LYS A 92 5.40 4.74 18.48
CA LYS A 92 4.17 5.43 18.87
C LYS A 92 4.11 6.85 18.29
N LYS A 93 5.23 7.58 18.31
CA LYS A 93 5.33 8.95 17.77
C LYS A 93 5.23 8.99 16.25
N SER A 94 5.54 7.90 15.53
CA SER A 94 5.32 7.82 14.08
C SER A 94 3.82 7.74 13.71
N GLY A 95 2.95 7.51 14.69
CA GLY A 95 1.52 7.31 14.50
C GLY A 95 1.14 5.84 14.29
N ALA A 96 2.08 4.90 14.28
CA ALA A 96 1.74 3.48 14.20
C ALA A 96 0.83 3.06 15.37
N GLN A 97 -0.10 2.14 15.10
CA GLN A 97 -1.03 1.59 16.10
C GLN A 97 -0.61 0.18 16.57
N TYR A 98 0.37 -0.41 15.88
CA TYR A 98 0.88 -1.75 16.14
C TYR A 98 2.33 -1.87 15.65
N ALA A 99 3.03 -2.88 16.17
CA ALA A 99 4.34 -3.26 15.66
C ALA A 99 4.44 -4.77 15.52
N VAL A 100 5.19 -5.24 14.52
CA VAL A 100 5.52 -6.65 14.30
C VAL A 100 7.03 -6.79 14.37
N ILE A 101 7.55 -7.62 15.26
CA ILE A 101 9.00 -7.87 15.39
C ILE A 101 9.35 -9.31 15.01
N THR A 102 10.43 -9.46 14.24
CA THR A 102 11.06 -10.76 13.99
C THR A 102 11.47 -11.43 15.30
N THR A 103 10.71 -12.43 15.75
CA THR A 103 11.09 -13.23 16.92
C THR A 103 12.22 -14.18 16.57
N LYS A 104 12.15 -14.76 15.36
CA LYS A 104 13.10 -15.67 14.74
C LYS A 104 12.92 -15.57 13.21
N HIS A 105 14.00 -15.41 12.46
CA HIS A 105 14.00 -15.48 10.99
C HIS A 105 14.32 -16.91 10.51
N HIS A 106 14.41 -17.16 9.19
CA HIS A 106 14.74 -18.51 8.68
C HIS A 106 16.14 -19.00 9.07
N ASP A 107 17.00 -18.14 9.63
CA ASP A 107 18.30 -18.53 10.17
C ASP A 107 18.21 -19.29 11.50
N GLY A 108 17.04 -19.29 12.14
CA GLY A 108 16.78 -20.03 13.37
C GLY A 108 17.19 -19.33 14.66
N VAL A 109 17.71 -18.10 14.60
CA VAL A 109 18.21 -17.41 15.80
C VAL A 109 17.07 -16.70 16.52
N ALA A 110 16.65 -17.25 17.66
CA ALA A 110 15.58 -16.67 18.47
C ALA A 110 16.06 -15.46 19.29
N LEU A 111 15.29 -14.36 19.26
CA LEU A 111 15.54 -13.15 20.05
C LEU A 111 15.22 -13.30 21.55
N TRP A 112 14.51 -14.36 21.93
CA TRP A 112 14.18 -14.71 23.32
C TRP A 112 14.88 -16.01 23.75
N ASN A 113 14.83 -16.30 25.05
CA ASN A 113 15.47 -17.50 25.63
C ASN A 113 14.61 -18.76 25.49
N SER A 114 14.33 -19.19 24.25
CA SER A 114 13.53 -20.39 23.99
C SER A 114 14.12 -21.62 24.68
N LYS A 115 13.23 -22.48 25.20
CA LYS A 115 13.55 -23.76 25.85
C LYS A 115 13.28 -24.96 24.95
N ALA A 116 12.80 -24.72 23.72
CA ALA A 116 12.68 -25.78 22.73
C ALA A 116 14.04 -26.42 22.45
N GLU A 117 14.03 -27.74 22.26
CA GLU A 117 15.23 -28.56 22.08
C GLU A 117 16.13 -28.00 20.96
N GLN A 118 17.44 -27.90 21.20
CA GLN A 118 18.43 -27.43 20.22
C GLN A 118 18.23 -26.01 19.65
N SER A 119 17.42 -25.18 20.31
CA SER A 119 17.25 -23.76 19.93
C SER A 119 18.57 -22.98 19.96
N THR A 120 18.86 -22.25 18.89
CA THR A 120 19.88 -21.20 18.90
C THR A 120 19.24 -19.88 19.30
N THR A 121 19.74 -19.26 20.36
CA THR A 121 19.12 -18.06 20.95
C THR A 121 20.15 -16.96 21.22
N ILE A 122 19.72 -15.70 21.08
CA ILE A 122 20.52 -14.52 21.43
C ILE A 122 21.01 -14.58 22.89
N PRO A 123 20.18 -14.89 23.91
CA PRO A 123 20.63 -14.94 25.31
C PRO A 123 21.75 -15.94 25.59
N THR A 124 21.74 -17.09 24.92
CA THR A 124 22.71 -18.16 25.20
C THR A 124 23.95 -18.05 24.31
N HIS A 125 23.78 -17.73 23.02
CA HIS A 125 24.82 -17.92 22.01
C HIS A 125 25.46 -16.63 21.52
N SER A 126 24.79 -15.48 21.60
CA SER A 126 25.34 -14.22 21.09
C SER A 126 26.25 -13.49 22.09
N LEU A 127 26.90 -12.41 21.65
CA LEU A 127 27.65 -11.48 22.49
C LEU A 127 26.74 -10.72 23.47
N ALA A 128 25.47 -10.48 23.12
CA ALA A 128 24.53 -9.74 23.96
C ALA A 128 24.23 -10.44 25.30
N LYS A 129 24.25 -11.79 25.31
CA LYS A 129 23.99 -12.65 26.48
C LYS A 129 22.73 -12.27 27.30
N LYS A 130 21.72 -11.70 26.65
CA LYS A 130 20.47 -11.24 27.28
C LYS A 130 19.27 -11.41 26.36
N ASP A 131 18.09 -11.55 26.96
CA ASP A 131 16.81 -11.50 26.25
C ASP A 131 16.57 -10.09 25.72
N VAL A 132 16.28 -9.99 24.42
CA VAL A 132 15.99 -8.72 23.77
C VAL A 132 14.54 -8.60 23.30
N LEU A 133 13.78 -9.71 23.23
CA LEU A 133 12.38 -9.70 22.82
C LEU A 133 11.44 -9.32 23.98
N THR A 134 11.60 -9.95 25.15
CA THR A 134 10.72 -9.72 26.32
C THR A 134 10.64 -8.23 26.69
N PRO A 135 11.76 -7.47 26.77
CA PRO A 135 11.71 -6.05 27.11
C PRO A 135 10.96 -5.20 26.07
N PHE A 136 11.12 -5.49 24.77
CA PHE A 136 10.40 -4.78 23.71
C PHE A 136 8.89 -5.03 23.78
N VAL A 137 8.48 -6.29 23.84
CA VAL A 137 7.07 -6.66 23.90
C VAL A 137 6.41 -6.06 25.14
N THR A 138 7.08 -6.10 26.28
CA THR A 138 6.61 -5.48 27.52
C THR A 138 6.42 -3.97 27.36
N SER A 139 7.39 -3.27 26.75
CA SER A 139 7.29 -1.83 26.49
C SER A 139 6.13 -1.52 25.52
N LEU A 140 6.01 -2.30 24.44
CA LEU A 140 4.97 -2.16 23.43
C LEU A 140 3.57 -2.26 24.05
N GLN A 141 3.33 -3.30 24.85
CA GLN A 141 2.06 -3.51 25.55
C GLN A 141 1.74 -2.38 26.54
N LYS A 142 2.73 -1.94 27.33
CA LYS A 142 2.57 -0.81 28.25
C LYS A 142 2.22 0.49 27.53
N SER A 143 2.67 0.66 26.29
CA SER A 143 2.39 1.86 25.50
C SER A 143 0.97 1.91 24.92
N GLY A 144 0.24 0.79 24.95
CA GLY A 144 -1.09 0.62 24.36
C GLY A 144 -1.09 0.25 22.88
N LEU A 145 0.09 0.03 22.28
CA LEU A 145 0.21 -0.46 20.91
C LEU A 145 -0.16 -1.95 20.83
N LYS A 146 -0.77 -2.33 19.71
CA LYS A 146 -1.08 -3.73 19.43
C LYS A 146 0.20 -4.51 19.14
N THR A 147 0.29 -5.71 19.72
CA THR A 147 1.49 -6.53 19.76
C THR A 147 1.47 -7.57 18.65
N GLY A 148 2.35 -7.40 17.67
CA GLY A 148 2.60 -8.37 16.61
C GLY A 148 3.94 -9.07 16.76
N LEU A 149 3.97 -10.37 16.47
CA LEU A 149 5.19 -11.17 16.46
C LEU A 149 5.33 -11.85 15.10
N TYR A 150 6.48 -11.70 14.46
CA TYR A 150 6.83 -12.45 13.26
C TYR A 150 7.50 -13.76 13.62
N TYR A 151 7.15 -14.83 12.92
CA TYR A 151 7.71 -16.17 13.14
C TYR A 151 7.97 -16.89 11.81
N SER A 152 9.24 -17.20 11.56
CA SER A 152 9.63 -18.08 10.46
C SER A 152 9.30 -19.55 10.76
N LEU A 153 8.48 -20.17 9.90
CA LEU A 153 8.24 -21.61 9.92
C LEU A 153 9.53 -22.41 9.59
N PRO A 154 10.28 -22.08 8.53
CA PRO A 154 11.59 -22.67 8.28
C PRO A 154 12.58 -22.31 9.38
N ASP A 155 13.52 -23.23 9.57
CA ASP A 155 14.68 -23.01 10.41
C ASP A 155 15.87 -23.72 9.75
N TRP A 156 16.49 -23.05 8.80
CA TRP A 156 17.54 -23.64 7.97
C TRP A 156 18.79 -24.02 8.75
N SER A 157 18.94 -23.54 9.99
CA SER A 157 20.03 -23.93 10.89
C SER A 157 19.68 -25.13 11.77
N HIS A 158 18.39 -25.41 12.00
CA HIS A 158 17.99 -26.44 12.94
C HIS A 158 18.31 -27.85 12.41
N PRO A 159 18.95 -28.72 13.21
CA PRO A 159 19.31 -30.06 12.77
C PRO A 159 18.08 -30.92 12.46
N TYR A 160 16.92 -30.68 13.08
CA TYR A 160 15.69 -31.40 12.73
C TYR A 160 15.00 -30.89 11.45
N TYR A 161 15.41 -29.77 10.86
CA TYR A 161 14.83 -29.31 9.58
C TYR A 161 15.49 -30.00 8.39
N ASP A 162 14.74 -30.30 7.33
CA ASP A 162 15.26 -31.03 6.17
C ASP A 162 16.13 -30.12 5.27
N PHE A 163 15.70 -28.90 4.96
CA PHE A 163 16.47 -27.95 4.16
C PHE A 163 17.58 -27.27 4.97
N ASN A 164 18.78 -27.19 4.40
CA ASN A 164 19.93 -26.47 4.99
C ASN A 164 20.32 -25.25 4.15
N THR A 165 20.39 -25.43 2.84
CA THR A 165 20.64 -24.37 1.86
C THR A 165 19.76 -24.64 0.65
N ARG A 166 19.66 -23.69 -0.27
CA ARG A 166 18.90 -23.83 -1.51
C ARG A 166 19.24 -25.10 -2.31
N THR A 167 20.49 -25.56 -2.24
CA THR A 167 20.98 -26.70 -3.00
C THR A 167 21.22 -27.95 -2.15
N LYS A 168 20.88 -27.92 -0.86
CA LYS A 168 21.20 -29.02 0.08
C LYS A 168 20.05 -29.29 1.03
N LYS A 169 19.44 -30.46 0.88
CA LYS A 169 18.64 -31.14 1.90
C LYS A 169 19.50 -32.05 2.77
N ARG A 170 19.10 -32.23 4.03
CA ARG A 170 19.68 -33.13 5.02
C ARG A 170 19.10 -34.54 4.92
N TYR A 171 17.81 -34.65 4.60
CA TYR A 171 17.07 -35.90 4.47
C TYR A 171 15.76 -35.67 3.71
N GLU A 172 15.07 -36.73 3.31
CA GLU A 172 13.69 -36.67 2.82
C GLU A 172 12.72 -37.09 3.93
N LEU A 173 11.58 -36.40 4.08
CA LEU A 173 10.63 -36.64 5.18
C LEU A 173 10.13 -38.09 5.25
N LYS A 174 9.97 -38.76 4.10
CA LYS A 174 9.56 -40.17 4.01
C LYS A 174 10.60 -41.14 4.61
N ASP A 175 11.87 -40.77 4.60
CA ASP A 175 12.98 -41.62 5.04
C ASP A 175 13.27 -41.41 6.53
N ASP A 176 12.97 -40.21 7.08
CA ASP A 176 13.10 -39.90 8.51
C ASP A 176 11.90 -39.06 9.04
N PRO A 177 10.69 -39.66 9.09
CA PRO A 177 9.48 -38.95 9.55
C PRO A 177 9.55 -38.60 11.04
N LYS A 178 10.35 -39.34 11.82
CA LYS A 178 10.55 -39.07 13.25
C LYS A 178 11.28 -37.76 13.46
N ARG A 179 12.35 -37.50 12.71
CA ARG A 179 13.10 -36.24 12.78
C ARG A 179 12.24 -35.05 12.39
N TRP A 180 11.42 -35.17 11.34
CA TRP A 180 10.45 -34.14 11.01
C TRP A 180 9.44 -33.88 12.15
N GLN A 181 8.90 -34.94 12.77
CA GLN A 181 7.99 -34.78 13.89
C GLN A 181 8.65 -34.13 15.12
N GLN A 182 9.97 -34.30 15.31
CA GLN A 182 10.73 -33.55 16.31
C GLN A 182 10.83 -32.07 15.93
N PHE A 183 11.02 -31.73 14.65
CA PHE A 183 10.98 -30.34 14.20
C PHE A 183 9.61 -29.69 14.40
N VAL A 184 8.53 -30.41 14.08
CA VAL A 184 7.16 -29.94 14.34
C VAL A 184 6.95 -29.66 15.83
N SER A 185 7.40 -30.57 16.69
CA SER A 185 7.34 -30.40 18.15
C SER A 185 8.17 -29.20 18.62
N TYR A 186 9.35 -28.99 18.03
CA TYR A 186 10.23 -27.86 18.32
C TYR A 186 9.54 -26.52 18.04
N TYR A 187 9.04 -26.31 16.82
CA TYR A 187 8.46 -25.01 16.45
C TYR A 187 7.14 -24.78 17.22
N GLN A 188 6.34 -25.82 17.47
CA GLN A 188 5.11 -25.72 18.27
C GLN A 188 5.39 -25.40 19.75
N THR A 189 6.52 -25.88 20.28
CA THR A 189 7.00 -25.47 21.61
C THR A 189 7.35 -23.99 21.63
N GLN A 190 8.08 -23.49 20.62
CA GLN A 190 8.40 -22.06 20.48
C GLN A 190 7.13 -21.20 20.39
N LEU A 191 6.14 -21.60 19.59
CA LEU A 191 4.86 -20.89 19.49
C LEU A 191 4.06 -20.92 20.79
N THR A 192 4.14 -22.01 21.56
CA THR A 192 3.53 -22.10 22.89
C THR A 192 4.20 -21.12 23.86
N GLU A 193 5.53 -21.03 23.86
CA GLU A 193 6.28 -20.07 24.68
C GLU A 193 5.88 -18.63 24.34
N LEU A 194 5.96 -18.26 23.05
CA LEU A 194 5.61 -16.91 22.58
C LEU A 194 4.15 -16.55 22.94
N SER A 195 3.21 -17.47 22.71
CA SER A 195 1.79 -17.22 22.93
C SER A 195 1.45 -17.12 24.42
N SER A 196 2.02 -17.99 25.24
CA SER A 196 1.78 -17.99 26.69
C SER A 196 2.44 -16.84 27.43
N GLN A 197 3.62 -16.42 26.98
CA GLN A 197 4.36 -15.34 27.63
C GLN A 197 3.84 -13.96 27.22
N TYR A 198 3.46 -13.80 25.95
CA TYR A 198 3.19 -12.48 25.39
C TYR A 198 1.74 -12.23 24.99
N HIS A 199 0.91 -13.26 24.79
CA HIS A 199 -0.47 -13.10 24.33
C HIS A 199 -0.61 -12.11 23.14
N PRO A 200 0.12 -12.30 22.04
CA PRO A 200 0.16 -11.32 20.95
C PRO A 200 -1.23 -11.11 20.32
N ASP A 201 -1.48 -9.88 19.85
CA ASP A 201 -2.68 -9.54 19.07
C ASP A 201 -2.59 -10.09 17.63
N LEU A 202 -1.38 -10.20 17.08
CA LEU A 202 -1.11 -10.64 15.72
C LEU A 202 0.11 -11.59 15.67
N LEU A 203 0.00 -12.67 14.91
CA LEU A 203 1.13 -13.52 14.54
C LEU A 203 1.33 -13.50 13.02
N TRP A 204 2.53 -13.10 12.60
CA TRP A 204 2.91 -12.96 11.21
C TRP A 204 3.87 -14.10 10.84
N PHE A 205 3.34 -15.16 10.23
CA PHE A 205 4.13 -16.29 9.77
C PHE A 205 4.85 -16.00 8.46
N ASP A 206 5.95 -16.69 8.22
CA ASP A 206 6.61 -16.71 6.93
C ASP A 206 7.25 -18.07 6.64
N GLY A 207 7.41 -18.41 5.36
CA GLY A 207 8.10 -19.64 4.95
C GLY A 207 7.24 -20.90 4.85
N ASP A 208 5.94 -20.78 4.60
CA ASP A 208 5.04 -21.94 4.46
C ASP A 208 5.21 -22.71 3.13
N TRP A 209 5.97 -22.18 2.17
CA TRP A 209 6.13 -22.71 0.82
C TRP A 209 6.98 -23.97 0.69
N GLU A 210 7.80 -24.33 1.68
CA GLU A 210 8.72 -25.48 1.59
C GLU A 210 8.06 -26.84 1.88
N HIS A 211 6.87 -26.83 2.52
CA HIS A 211 6.16 -28.05 2.93
C HIS A 211 4.65 -27.93 2.76
N THR A 212 3.97 -29.08 2.69
CA THR A 212 2.51 -29.12 2.54
C THR A 212 1.80 -28.74 3.85
N PRO A 213 0.50 -28.37 3.79
CA PRO A 213 -0.29 -28.14 5.02
C PRO A 213 -0.28 -29.36 5.95
N GLU A 214 -0.32 -30.58 5.43
CA GLU A 214 -0.30 -31.80 6.24
C GLU A 214 1.01 -31.94 7.03
N GLU A 215 2.14 -31.61 6.39
CA GLU A 215 3.46 -31.64 7.01
C GLU A 215 3.60 -30.54 8.07
N TRP A 216 3.11 -29.33 7.77
CA TRP A 216 3.13 -28.20 8.69
C TRP A 216 2.16 -28.31 9.87
N GLN A 217 1.09 -29.10 9.77
CA GLN A 217 0.08 -29.28 10.83
C GLN A 217 -0.54 -27.94 11.34
N PRO A 218 -1.02 -27.05 10.44
CA PRO A 218 -1.48 -25.70 10.79
C PRO A 218 -2.63 -25.71 11.78
N SER A 219 -3.53 -26.70 11.76
CA SER A 219 -4.63 -26.80 12.73
C SER A 219 -4.14 -26.89 14.17
N LYS A 220 -3.09 -27.69 14.44
CA LYS A 220 -2.51 -27.80 15.79
C LYS A 220 -1.84 -26.50 16.22
N THR A 221 -1.16 -25.86 15.28
CA THR A 221 -0.58 -24.52 15.49
C THR A 221 -1.67 -23.53 15.87
N LEU A 222 -2.76 -23.46 15.11
CA LEU A 222 -3.89 -22.58 15.40
C LEU A 222 -4.52 -22.85 16.77
N ASP A 223 -4.66 -24.13 17.17
CA ASP A 223 -5.17 -24.51 18.49
C ASP A 223 -4.27 -23.99 19.62
N ILE A 224 -2.94 -24.07 19.46
CA ILE A 224 -1.97 -23.51 20.41
C ILE A 224 -2.15 -22.01 20.53
N LEU A 225 -2.20 -21.28 19.41
CA LEU A 225 -2.29 -19.82 19.43
C LEU A 225 -3.63 -19.37 20.06
N ARG A 226 -4.73 -19.97 19.62
CA ARG A 226 -6.09 -19.61 20.07
C ARG A 226 -6.37 -19.99 21.52
N LYS A 227 -5.64 -20.95 22.08
CA LYS A 227 -5.68 -21.27 23.51
C LYS A 227 -5.29 -20.07 24.39
N TYR A 228 -4.31 -19.26 23.96
CA TYR A 228 -3.81 -18.11 24.73
C TYR A 228 -4.43 -16.78 24.31
N ASN A 229 -4.81 -16.65 23.04
CA ASN A 229 -5.60 -15.52 22.55
C ASN A 229 -6.60 -16.01 21.48
N PRO A 230 -7.89 -16.21 21.82
CA PRO A 230 -8.89 -16.69 20.86
C PRO A 230 -9.16 -15.71 19.71
N ASN A 231 -8.75 -14.45 19.86
CA ASN A 231 -8.93 -13.38 18.89
C ASN A 231 -7.64 -13.02 18.14
N ILE A 232 -6.60 -13.85 18.22
CA ILE A 232 -5.34 -13.61 17.50
C ILE A 232 -5.57 -13.49 15.99
N ILE A 233 -4.95 -12.49 15.38
CA ILE A 233 -4.95 -12.27 13.94
C ILE A 233 -3.75 -12.98 13.32
N ILE A 234 -3.97 -13.68 12.22
CA ILE A 234 -2.92 -14.46 11.54
C ILE A 234 -2.89 -14.08 10.07
N ASN A 235 -1.69 -13.90 9.50
CA ASN A 235 -1.51 -13.66 8.08
C ASN A 235 -1.71 -14.96 7.26
N PRO A 236 -1.77 -14.92 5.92
CA PRO A 236 -2.11 -16.11 5.12
C PRO A 236 -0.96 -17.11 4.96
N ARG A 237 0.24 -16.80 5.45
CA ARG A 237 1.47 -17.62 5.30
C ARG A 237 1.58 -18.74 6.34
N LEU A 238 0.45 -19.37 6.64
CA LEU A 238 0.33 -20.64 7.37
C LEU A 238 -0.50 -21.59 6.51
N ASN A 239 -0.02 -21.82 5.28
CA ASN A 239 -0.69 -22.53 4.20
C ASN A 239 -2.13 -22.08 3.97
N LYS A 240 -2.33 -20.77 3.77
CA LYS A 240 -3.63 -20.11 3.48
C LYS A 240 -4.63 -20.05 4.62
N HIS A 241 -4.23 -20.33 5.87
CA HIS A 241 -5.08 -20.19 7.07
C HIS A 241 -4.98 -18.79 7.70
N GLY A 242 -5.15 -17.73 6.90
CA GLY A 242 -5.02 -16.34 7.34
C GLY A 242 -6.34 -15.55 7.37
N ASP A 243 -6.30 -14.44 8.10
CA ASP A 243 -7.41 -13.50 8.31
C ASP A 243 -7.36 -12.28 7.38
N TYR A 244 -6.29 -12.11 6.60
CA TYR A 244 -6.07 -10.97 5.70
C TYR A 244 -5.09 -11.31 4.55
N ASP A 245 -5.03 -10.48 3.52
CA ASP A 245 -4.04 -10.58 2.42
C ASP A 245 -2.75 -9.78 2.75
N THR A 246 -1.58 -10.29 2.36
CA THR A 246 -0.27 -9.64 2.59
C THR A 246 0.51 -9.39 1.30
N PRO A 247 0.12 -8.42 0.44
CA PRO A 247 1.00 -7.97 -0.64
C PRO A 247 2.34 -7.48 -0.08
N GLU A 248 3.43 -7.83 -0.74
CA GLU A 248 4.78 -7.53 -0.27
C GLU A 248 5.54 -6.71 -1.32
N GLN A 249 6.13 -5.57 -0.92
CA GLN A 249 6.94 -4.64 -1.74
C GLN A 249 6.22 -3.96 -2.91
N GLY A 250 5.45 -4.71 -3.71
CA GLY A 250 4.65 -4.20 -4.80
C GLY A 250 3.37 -3.55 -4.30
N ILE A 251 3.30 -2.21 -4.38
CA ILE A 251 2.06 -1.49 -4.07
C ILE A 251 0.98 -1.93 -5.06
N PRO A 252 -0.18 -2.44 -4.60
CA PRO A 252 -1.26 -2.82 -5.50
C PRO A 252 -1.70 -1.66 -6.40
N VAL A 253 -1.90 -1.95 -7.69
CA VAL A 253 -2.53 -1.00 -8.62
C VAL A 253 -4.02 -0.94 -8.38
N VAL A 254 -4.64 -2.08 -8.13
CA VAL A 254 -6.05 -2.22 -7.78
C VAL A 254 -6.18 -2.69 -6.34
N SER A 255 -7.27 -2.31 -5.70
CA SER A 255 -7.63 -2.80 -4.36
C SER A 255 -7.57 -4.34 -4.33
N PRO A 256 -6.82 -4.95 -3.39
CA PRO A 256 -6.89 -6.38 -3.15
C PRO A 256 -8.34 -6.85 -2.91
N SER A 257 -8.63 -8.10 -3.26
CA SER A 257 -9.98 -8.66 -3.18
C SER A 257 -10.42 -8.96 -1.75
N HIS A 258 -9.47 -9.27 -0.86
CA HIS A 258 -9.76 -9.48 0.55
C HIS A 258 -10.08 -8.15 1.25
N LYS A 259 -11.13 -8.14 2.07
CA LYS A 259 -11.60 -6.95 2.80
C LYS A 259 -10.53 -6.36 3.72
N TYR A 260 -9.70 -7.22 4.30
CA TYR A 260 -8.56 -6.86 5.13
C TYR A 260 -7.27 -7.21 4.39
N TRP A 261 -6.35 -6.28 4.30
CA TRP A 261 -5.05 -6.52 3.69
C TRP A 261 -4.03 -5.53 4.24
N GLU A 262 -2.76 -5.92 4.19
CA GLU A 262 -1.64 -5.15 4.71
C GLU A 262 -0.46 -5.25 3.75
N LEU A 263 0.01 -4.09 3.28
CA LEU A 263 1.24 -3.99 2.52
C LEU A 263 2.43 -3.96 3.49
N CYS A 264 3.27 -4.99 3.47
CA CYS A 264 4.59 -4.92 4.09
C CYS A 264 5.58 -4.24 3.12
N TYR A 265 6.31 -3.26 3.63
CA TYR A 265 7.03 -2.30 2.79
C TYR A 265 8.33 -1.81 3.45
N THR A 266 9.45 -1.90 2.73
CA THR A 266 10.75 -1.41 3.21
C THR A 266 10.97 0.06 2.89
N MET A 267 11.77 0.74 3.72
CA MET A 267 12.18 2.13 3.46
C MET A 267 13.23 2.22 2.33
N ASN A 268 14.17 1.28 2.29
CA ASN A 268 15.14 1.09 1.21
C ASN A 268 14.85 -0.24 0.48
N ASP A 269 15.84 -0.95 -0.05
CA ASP A 269 15.67 -2.22 -0.77
C ASP A 269 15.90 -3.45 0.13
N SER A 270 16.10 -3.25 1.45
CA SER A 270 16.42 -4.29 2.43
C SER A 270 15.42 -4.31 3.60
N TRP A 271 15.14 -5.49 4.16
CA TRP A 271 14.38 -5.62 5.42
C TRP A 271 15.31 -5.42 6.62
N GLY A 272 16.35 -6.24 6.73
CA GLY A 272 17.41 -6.11 7.72
C GLY A 272 18.34 -4.93 7.43
N TYR A 273 19.09 -4.52 8.45
CA TYR A 273 20.10 -3.48 8.31
C TYR A 273 21.15 -3.87 7.26
N GLN A 274 21.26 -3.08 6.18
CA GLN A 274 22.37 -3.11 5.23
C GLN A 274 22.97 -1.70 5.12
N PRO A 275 24.24 -1.49 5.52
CA PRO A 275 24.85 -0.16 5.59
C PRO A 275 25.02 0.51 4.22
N ASP A 276 25.22 -0.27 3.17
CA ASP A 276 25.48 0.23 1.82
C ASP A 276 24.20 0.42 0.99
N ASP A 277 23.05 -0.04 1.49
CA ASP A 277 21.74 0.19 0.87
C ASP A 277 21.21 1.59 1.22
N GLU A 278 21.70 2.56 0.45
CA GLU A 278 21.37 3.98 0.57
C GLU A 278 20.13 4.39 -0.27
N ASN A 279 19.45 3.44 -0.93
CA ASN A 279 18.31 3.69 -1.82
C ASN A 279 17.00 3.94 -1.05
N TYR A 280 17.05 4.86 -0.08
CA TYR A 280 15.92 5.21 0.76
C TYR A 280 14.86 6.00 -0.02
N LYS A 281 13.62 5.57 0.14
CA LYS A 281 12.43 6.35 -0.20
C LYS A 281 12.38 7.58 0.71
N THR A 282 11.98 8.71 0.14
CA THR A 282 11.82 9.95 0.93
C THR A 282 10.61 9.85 1.86
N PRO A 283 10.55 10.67 2.93
CA PRO A 283 9.35 10.73 3.77
C PRO A 283 8.07 11.03 2.99
N ASN A 284 8.17 11.89 1.97
CA ASN A 284 7.08 12.21 1.05
C ASN A 284 6.53 10.96 0.34
N MET A 285 7.42 10.12 -0.20
CA MET A 285 7.04 8.86 -0.86
C MET A 285 6.32 7.92 0.10
N ILE A 286 6.81 7.77 1.33
CA ILE A 286 6.18 6.91 2.35
C ILE A 286 4.78 7.43 2.74
N ILE A 287 4.62 8.73 2.96
CA ILE A 287 3.31 9.33 3.30
C ILE A 287 2.33 9.15 2.14
N ARG A 288 2.77 9.32 0.89
CA ARG A 288 1.93 9.09 -0.30
C ARG A 288 1.55 7.62 -0.49
N THR A 289 2.45 6.69 -0.14
CA THR A 289 2.14 5.26 -0.10
C THR A 289 1.09 4.95 0.97
N LEU A 290 1.20 5.54 2.16
CA LEU A 290 0.17 5.40 3.20
C LEU A 290 -1.19 5.91 2.72
N ALA A 291 -1.26 7.09 2.08
CA ALA A 291 -2.50 7.62 1.51
C ALA A 291 -3.09 6.71 0.42
N ASP A 292 -2.23 6.07 -0.40
CA ASP A 292 -2.65 5.11 -1.42
C ASP A 292 -3.29 3.85 -0.81
N VAL A 293 -2.60 3.29 0.18
CA VAL A 293 -3.06 2.11 0.93
C VAL A 293 -4.39 2.39 1.64
N ILE A 294 -4.52 3.54 2.30
CA ILE A 294 -5.78 3.99 2.91
C ILE A 294 -6.88 4.13 1.85
N SER A 295 -6.56 4.69 0.69
CA SER A 295 -7.53 4.87 -0.40
C SER A 295 -8.07 3.56 -0.94
N MET A 296 -7.28 2.49 -0.86
CA MET A 296 -7.67 1.11 -1.18
C MET A 296 -8.16 0.31 0.04
N GLY A 297 -8.27 0.94 1.22
CA GLY A 297 -8.85 0.38 2.44
C GLY A 297 -7.92 -0.52 3.28
N GLY A 298 -6.63 -0.61 2.96
CA GLY A 298 -5.67 -1.50 3.63
C GLY A 298 -4.89 -0.85 4.77
N ASN A 299 -3.90 -1.60 5.26
CA ASN A 299 -2.91 -1.16 6.22
C ASN A 299 -1.50 -1.12 5.60
N LEU A 300 -0.66 -0.20 6.04
CA LEU A 300 0.76 -0.16 5.71
C LEU A 300 1.55 -0.68 6.92
N LEU A 301 2.34 -1.73 6.72
CA LEU A 301 3.32 -2.23 7.68
C LEU A 301 4.71 -1.82 7.21
N LEU A 302 5.19 -0.68 7.71
CA LEU A 302 6.44 -0.06 7.28
C LEU A 302 7.63 -0.61 8.07
N ASP A 303 8.62 -1.13 7.38
CA ASP A 303 9.75 -1.82 8.00
C ASP A 303 10.88 -0.89 8.47
N ILE A 304 11.53 -1.27 9.56
CA ILE A 304 12.83 -0.79 10.01
C ILE A 304 13.79 -1.96 10.22
N GLY A 305 15.06 -1.70 9.93
CA GLY A 305 16.18 -2.62 10.14
C GLY A 305 17.19 -2.03 11.13
N PRO A 306 17.08 -2.32 12.44
CA PRO A 306 18.01 -1.84 13.45
C PRO A 306 19.42 -2.43 13.32
N LYS A 307 20.43 -1.71 13.79
CA LYS A 307 21.83 -2.16 13.85
C LYS A 307 22.03 -3.21 14.94
N SER A 308 23.11 -3.98 14.87
CA SER A 308 23.44 -5.03 15.84
C SER A 308 23.67 -4.53 17.28
N ASP A 309 23.99 -3.24 17.47
CA ASP A 309 24.07 -2.62 18.79
C ASP A 309 22.70 -2.20 19.36
N GLY A 310 21.63 -2.28 18.58
CA GLY A 310 20.27 -1.91 18.94
C GLY A 310 19.89 -0.46 18.65
N THR A 311 20.73 0.30 17.94
CA THR A 311 20.35 1.63 17.43
C THR A 311 19.60 1.52 16.09
N ILE A 312 18.63 2.40 15.86
CA ILE A 312 17.91 2.50 14.59
C ILE A 312 18.67 3.50 13.68
N PRO A 313 18.94 3.19 12.41
CA PRO A 313 19.58 4.11 11.47
C PRO A 313 18.88 5.48 11.39
N GLU A 314 19.66 6.56 11.33
CA GLU A 314 19.12 7.94 11.39
C GLU A 314 18.11 8.24 10.27
N LYS A 315 18.32 7.74 9.05
CA LYS A 315 17.37 7.87 7.94
C LYS A 315 16.01 7.23 8.26
N GLN A 316 16.00 6.07 8.90
CA GLN A 316 14.77 5.41 9.32
C GLN A 316 14.06 6.20 10.43
N VAL A 317 14.82 6.74 11.38
CA VAL A 317 14.29 7.64 12.43
C VAL A 317 13.66 8.91 11.82
N ASP A 318 14.32 9.52 10.84
CA ASP A 318 13.83 10.73 10.16
C ASP A 318 12.51 10.48 9.42
N ILE A 319 12.42 9.39 8.66
CA ILE A 319 11.20 8.96 7.98
C ILE A 319 10.05 8.76 8.98
N LEU A 320 10.29 8.04 10.09
CA LEU A 320 9.28 7.81 11.12
C LEU A 320 8.82 9.11 11.80
N LYS A 321 9.73 10.07 12.04
CA LYS A 321 9.38 11.38 12.60
C LYS A 321 8.51 12.21 11.64
N HIS A 322 8.85 12.22 10.35
CA HIS A 322 8.06 12.91 9.33
C HIS A 322 6.67 12.26 9.16
N LEU A 323 6.61 10.93 9.20
CA LEU A 323 5.35 10.19 9.20
C LEU A 323 4.51 10.56 10.44
N GLY A 324 5.14 10.62 11.61
CA GLY A 324 4.51 11.06 12.86
C GLY A 324 3.93 12.46 12.82
N ARG A 325 4.69 13.43 12.28
CA ARG A 325 4.22 14.80 12.03
C ARG A 325 2.93 14.80 11.21
N TRP A 326 2.92 14.07 10.10
CA TRP A 326 1.76 14.03 9.21
C TRP A 326 0.59 13.27 9.84
N ALA A 327 0.86 12.14 10.49
CA ALA A 327 -0.16 11.30 11.13
C ALA A 327 -0.86 12.03 12.29
N ALA A 328 -0.12 12.76 13.12
CA ALA A 328 -0.69 13.56 14.21
C ALA A 328 -1.68 14.62 13.70
N LYS A 329 -1.35 15.30 12.59
CA LYS A 329 -2.21 16.29 11.94
C LYS A 329 -3.45 15.65 11.29
N ASN A 330 -3.32 14.46 10.72
CA ASN A 330 -4.34 13.82 9.87
C ASN A 330 -5.03 12.61 10.52
N LYS A 331 -5.00 12.49 11.85
CA LYS A 331 -5.48 11.31 12.59
C LYS A 331 -6.86 10.81 12.14
N GLU A 332 -7.81 11.72 11.90
CA GLU A 332 -9.21 11.39 11.55
C GLU A 332 -9.36 10.91 10.11
N ALA A 333 -8.43 11.30 9.23
CA ALA A 333 -8.35 10.83 7.86
C ALA A 333 -7.61 9.50 7.75
N ILE A 334 -6.79 9.14 8.73
CA ILE A 334 -6.06 7.87 8.75
C ILE A 334 -6.90 6.81 9.46
N TYR A 335 -7.05 6.91 10.77
CA TYR A 335 -7.54 5.80 11.58
C TYR A 335 -9.05 5.61 11.47
N GLY A 336 -9.47 4.35 11.44
CA GLY A 336 -10.90 3.98 11.33
C GLY A 336 -11.55 4.29 9.97
N THR A 337 -10.78 4.76 8.99
CA THR A 337 -11.30 5.05 7.65
C THR A 337 -11.53 3.80 6.80
N THR A 338 -12.31 3.94 5.73
CA THR A 338 -12.57 2.89 4.75
C THR A 338 -12.18 3.34 3.34
N LYS A 339 -12.09 2.37 2.42
CA LYS A 339 -11.80 2.58 1.00
C LYS A 339 -12.54 3.80 0.44
N GLY A 340 -11.83 4.61 -0.34
CA GLY A 340 -12.34 5.88 -0.87
C GLY A 340 -13.26 5.79 -2.07
N LEU A 341 -13.41 6.95 -2.71
CA LEU A 341 -14.17 7.14 -3.93
C LEU A 341 -13.54 6.41 -5.13
N PRO A 342 -14.36 5.87 -6.03
CA PRO A 342 -13.91 5.46 -7.36
C PRO A 342 -13.23 6.60 -8.13
N PHE A 343 -12.33 6.26 -9.04
CA PHE A 343 -11.58 7.25 -9.81
C PHE A 343 -12.50 8.12 -10.69
N GLU A 344 -13.62 7.60 -11.18
CA GLU A 344 -14.61 8.38 -11.91
C GLU A 344 -15.16 9.54 -11.08
N ASN A 345 -15.37 9.34 -9.77
CA ASN A 345 -15.91 10.35 -8.85
C ASN A 345 -14.85 11.35 -8.36
N PHE A 346 -13.58 10.94 -8.26
CA PHE A 346 -12.49 11.83 -7.85
C PHE A 346 -11.16 11.40 -8.50
N LYS A 347 -10.52 12.34 -9.21
CA LYS A 347 -9.23 12.12 -9.91
C LYS A 347 -8.05 12.17 -8.93
N GLY A 348 -8.07 11.31 -7.92
CA GLY A 348 -7.07 11.30 -6.84
C GLY A 348 -7.36 10.23 -5.80
N LYS A 349 -6.64 10.29 -4.68
CA LYS A 349 -6.80 9.36 -3.55
C LYS A 349 -7.79 9.92 -2.52
N SER A 350 -8.63 9.07 -1.96
CA SER A 350 -9.60 9.51 -0.95
C SER A 350 -9.94 8.40 0.06
N SER A 351 -10.61 8.72 1.16
CA SER A 351 -11.19 7.72 2.05
C SER A 351 -12.51 8.23 2.65
N PHE A 352 -13.35 7.31 3.11
CA PHE A 352 -14.47 7.67 3.98
C PHE A 352 -14.06 7.54 5.44
N SER A 353 -14.54 8.45 6.28
CA SER A 353 -14.59 8.23 7.73
C SER A 353 -15.31 6.92 8.08
N GLY A 354 -15.05 6.36 9.26
CA GLY A 354 -15.71 5.13 9.72
C GLY A 354 -17.24 5.23 9.81
N THR A 355 -17.78 6.44 10.04
CA THR A 355 -19.22 6.70 10.02
C THR A 355 -19.80 6.83 8.61
N GLY A 356 -18.95 7.04 7.60
CA GLY A 356 -19.32 7.37 6.23
C GLY A 356 -19.86 8.80 6.06
N LYS A 357 -19.75 9.66 7.08
CA LYS A 357 -20.29 11.04 7.06
C LYS A 357 -19.25 12.11 6.70
N SER A 358 -17.98 11.72 6.59
CA SER A 358 -16.91 12.52 5.99
C SER A 358 -16.22 11.78 4.86
N VAL A 359 -15.81 12.52 3.83
CA VAL A 359 -14.89 12.08 2.77
C VAL A 359 -13.60 12.87 2.89
N PHE A 360 -12.47 12.20 2.97
CA PHE A 360 -11.15 12.82 3.00
C PHE A 360 -10.52 12.71 1.60
N LEU A 361 -10.05 13.82 1.05
CA LEU A 361 -9.32 13.89 -0.22
C LEU A 361 -7.83 14.12 0.08
N TYR A 362 -6.95 13.29 -0.48
CA TYR A 362 -5.51 13.40 -0.32
C TYR A 362 -4.90 14.04 -1.57
N LEU A 363 -4.36 15.24 -1.41
CA LEU A 363 -3.78 16.02 -2.50
C LEU A 363 -2.25 15.92 -2.45
N GLU A 364 -1.70 15.42 -3.56
CA GLU A 364 -0.26 15.28 -3.77
C GLU A 364 0.35 16.52 -4.45
N GLU A 365 -0.49 17.50 -4.77
CA GLU A 365 -0.13 18.76 -5.41
C GLU A 365 -0.79 19.95 -4.71
N ALA A 366 -0.08 21.08 -4.73
CA ALA A 366 -0.66 22.39 -4.47
C ALA A 366 -1.36 22.90 -5.74
N LYS A 367 -2.68 23.05 -5.69
CA LYS A 367 -3.51 23.40 -6.85
C LYS A 367 -4.70 24.27 -6.47
N ASP A 368 -5.24 25.01 -7.43
CA ASP A 368 -6.25 26.03 -7.17
C ASP A 368 -7.64 25.46 -6.87
N PHE A 369 -7.93 24.23 -7.32
CA PHE A 369 -9.22 23.60 -7.10
C PHE A 369 -9.16 22.07 -7.18
N VAL A 370 -10.23 21.42 -6.73
CA VAL A 370 -10.52 20.01 -7.02
C VAL A 370 -11.98 19.84 -7.43
N LYS A 371 -12.27 18.84 -8.27
CA LYS A 371 -13.64 18.44 -8.63
C LYS A 371 -13.99 17.07 -8.05
N VAL A 372 -15.23 16.95 -7.56
CA VAL A 372 -15.84 15.69 -7.13
C VAL A 372 -17.14 15.52 -7.91
N TYR A 373 -17.29 14.38 -8.58
CA TYR A 373 -18.35 14.16 -9.56
C TYR A 373 -19.46 13.25 -9.07
N GLY A 374 -20.67 13.48 -9.59
CA GLY A 374 -21.83 12.63 -9.34
C GLY A 374 -22.33 12.68 -7.90
N LEU A 375 -21.98 13.70 -7.11
CA LEU A 375 -22.34 13.82 -5.71
C LEU A 375 -23.77 14.36 -5.58
N ALA A 376 -24.77 13.53 -5.27
CA ALA A 376 -26.17 13.92 -5.33
C ALA A 376 -26.59 14.95 -4.24
N ASN A 377 -26.02 14.82 -3.04
CA ASN A 377 -26.27 15.73 -1.91
C ASN A 377 -25.02 16.56 -1.58
N LYS A 378 -25.24 17.86 -1.35
CA LYS A 378 -24.19 18.84 -1.03
C LYS A 378 -23.57 18.54 0.36
N PRO A 379 -22.25 18.70 0.56
CA PRO A 379 -21.68 18.68 1.89
C PRO A 379 -22.14 19.88 2.72
N ASP A 380 -22.22 19.70 4.03
CA ASP A 380 -22.51 20.76 5.01
C ASP A 380 -21.29 21.67 5.22
N ALA A 381 -20.08 21.13 5.09
CA ALA A 381 -18.84 21.90 5.19
C ALA A 381 -17.70 21.27 4.38
N VAL A 382 -16.73 22.09 4.01
CA VAL A 382 -15.43 21.66 3.46
C VAL A 382 -14.34 22.28 4.32
N LYS A 383 -13.38 21.47 4.76
CA LYS A 383 -12.32 21.90 5.70
C LYS A 383 -10.94 21.46 5.24
N MET A 384 -9.93 22.22 5.62
CA MET A 384 -8.53 21.76 5.56
C MET A 384 -8.20 21.05 6.87
N VAL A 385 -7.83 19.78 6.80
CA VAL A 385 -7.49 19.02 8.03
C VAL A 385 -6.23 19.61 8.65
N GLY A 386 -6.33 20.00 9.93
CA GLY A 386 -5.25 20.64 10.67
C GLY A 386 -5.05 22.14 10.40
N ASP A 387 -6.02 22.81 9.75
CA ASP A 387 -6.06 24.27 9.61
C ASP A 387 -7.49 24.80 9.78
N ASP A 388 -7.92 24.98 11.03
CA ASP A 388 -9.28 25.43 11.38
C ASP A 388 -9.61 26.85 10.92
N LEU A 389 -8.58 27.63 10.53
CA LEU A 389 -8.75 29.00 10.04
C LEU A 389 -8.90 29.07 8.52
N ALA A 390 -8.63 27.97 7.81
CA ALA A 390 -8.76 27.92 6.37
C ALA A 390 -10.22 28.10 5.96
N LYS A 391 -10.47 29.14 5.15
CA LYS A 391 -11.78 29.35 4.51
C LYS A 391 -11.77 28.68 3.15
N VAL A 392 -12.47 27.54 3.06
CA VAL A 392 -12.60 26.78 1.82
C VAL A 392 -14.00 26.97 1.25
N ASN A 393 -14.07 27.62 0.09
CA ASN A 393 -15.32 27.77 -0.64
C ASN A 393 -15.53 26.59 -1.59
N PHE A 394 -16.78 26.32 -1.94
CA PHE A 394 -17.08 25.34 -2.98
C PHE A 394 -18.36 25.71 -3.72
N SER A 395 -18.38 25.39 -5.01
CA SER A 395 -19.56 25.50 -5.87
C SER A 395 -20.09 24.12 -6.20
N PHE A 396 -21.37 24.07 -6.57
CA PHE A 396 -22.06 22.84 -6.89
C PHE A 396 -22.96 23.09 -8.11
N THR A 397 -22.75 22.34 -9.18
CA THR A 397 -23.43 22.51 -10.46
C THR A 397 -24.67 21.61 -10.56
N HIS A 398 -25.52 21.87 -11.56
CA HIS A 398 -26.79 21.13 -11.75
C HIS A 398 -26.57 19.64 -12.05
N ASP A 399 -25.45 19.31 -12.69
CA ASP A 399 -24.97 17.96 -13.02
C ASP A 399 -24.39 17.18 -11.83
N LYS A 400 -24.45 17.75 -10.61
CA LYS A 400 -23.93 17.14 -9.38
C LYS A 400 -22.40 17.08 -9.33
N THR A 401 -21.72 17.97 -10.04
CA THR A 401 -20.29 18.21 -9.88
C THR A 401 -20.05 19.28 -8.82
N MET A 402 -19.16 18.97 -7.88
CA MET A 402 -18.71 19.88 -6.85
C MET A 402 -17.30 20.35 -7.17
N THR A 403 -17.07 21.67 -7.13
CA THR A 403 -15.73 22.25 -7.27
C THR A 403 -15.34 22.92 -5.96
N VAL A 404 -14.23 22.52 -5.36
CA VAL A 404 -13.66 23.13 -4.15
C VAL A 404 -12.60 24.14 -4.57
N ASP A 405 -12.69 25.37 -4.07
CA ASP A 405 -11.68 26.41 -4.27
C ASP A 405 -10.59 26.32 -3.19
N LEU A 406 -9.37 26.07 -3.65
CA LEU A 406 -8.16 25.90 -2.84
C LEU A 406 -7.13 27.01 -3.11
N SER A 407 -7.48 28.05 -3.88
CA SER A 407 -6.55 29.11 -4.29
C SER A 407 -5.94 29.92 -3.13
N LYS A 408 -6.56 29.87 -1.94
CA LYS A 408 -6.16 30.63 -0.75
C LYS A 408 -5.85 29.75 0.47
N VAL A 409 -5.64 28.45 0.28
CA VAL A 409 -5.31 27.53 1.37
C VAL A 409 -3.81 27.28 1.49
N LYS A 410 -3.38 26.83 2.66
CA LYS A 410 -2.00 26.36 2.87
C LYS A 410 -1.94 24.86 2.61
N PHE A 411 -1.02 24.45 1.74
CA PHE A 411 -0.76 23.05 1.46
C PHE A 411 0.28 22.49 2.44
N ASP A 412 0.10 21.23 2.85
CA ASP A 412 1.12 20.46 3.53
C ASP A 412 2.30 20.20 2.59
N GLN A 413 3.50 20.11 3.15
CA GLN A 413 4.71 19.84 2.36
C GLN A 413 4.71 18.43 1.73
N ASP A 414 3.92 17.50 2.27
CA ASP A 414 3.89 16.11 1.83
C ASP A 414 2.58 15.75 1.14
N VAL A 415 1.49 15.66 1.90
CA VAL A 415 0.13 15.38 1.39
C VAL A 415 -0.85 16.27 2.14
N THR A 416 -1.64 17.03 1.39
CA THR A 416 -2.67 17.91 1.97
C THR A 416 -3.99 17.15 2.05
N THR A 417 -4.68 17.22 3.19
CA THR A 417 -5.96 16.52 3.36
C THR A 417 -7.11 17.52 3.43
N VAL A 418 -8.10 17.34 2.57
CA VAL A 418 -9.36 18.12 2.56
C VAL A 418 -10.49 17.21 3.06
N GLU A 419 -11.28 17.68 4.03
CA GLU A 419 -12.44 16.96 4.54
C GLU A 419 -13.72 17.55 3.95
N LEU A 420 -14.56 16.70 3.36
CA LEU A 420 -15.94 17.00 2.99
C LEU A 420 -16.85 16.43 4.07
N VAL A 421 -17.58 17.29 4.79
CA VAL A 421 -18.43 16.90 5.93
C VAL A 421 -19.89 16.87 5.52
N PHE A 422 -20.61 15.83 5.91
CA PHE A 422 -22.02 15.66 5.64
C PHE A 422 -22.80 15.26 6.91
N LYS A 423 -24.01 15.79 7.09
CA LYS A 423 -24.95 15.32 8.13
C LYS A 423 -25.50 13.94 7.81
N GLU A 424 -25.80 13.71 6.54
CA GLU A 424 -26.24 12.42 5.98
C GLU A 424 -25.16 11.86 5.05
N LYS A 425 -25.03 10.53 4.98
CA LYS A 425 -23.99 9.89 4.15
C LYS A 425 -24.05 10.44 2.70
N PRO A 426 -22.90 10.72 2.06
CA PRO A 426 -22.89 11.19 0.69
C PRO A 426 -23.41 10.11 -0.26
N ILE A 427 -24.20 10.54 -1.23
CA ILE A 427 -24.81 9.69 -2.25
C ILE A 427 -24.14 9.99 -3.58
N PHE A 428 -23.53 8.99 -4.19
CA PHE A 428 -22.92 9.11 -5.52
C PHE A 428 -23.81 8.45 -6.58
N LEU A 429 -24.10 9.19 -7.65
CA LEU A 429 -24.85 8.70 -8.80
C LEU A 429 -24.00 7.67 -9.56
N LYS A 430 -24.60 6.52 -9.90
CA LYS A 430 -23.91 5.46 -10.67
C LYS A 430 -23.61 5.88 -12.12
N ASN A 431 -24.52 6.66 -12.70
CA ASN A 431 -24.41 7.23 -14.04
C ASN A 431 -24.67 8.73 -13.93
N PHE A 432 -23.62 9.52 -13.70
CA PHE A 432 -23.69 10.97 -13.88
C PHE A 432 -23.15 11.28 -15.28
N PRO A 433 -23.75 12.23 -16.02
CA PRO A 433 -23.10 12.73 -17.23
C PRO A 433 -21.75 13.30 -16.78
N ALA A 434 -20.64 12.70 -17.20
CA ALA A 434 -19.35 13.38 -17.14
C ALA A 434 -19.57 14.72 -17.85
N ASP A 435 -19.40 15.84 -17.15
CA ASP A 435 -19.82 17.18 -17.58
C ASP A 435 -19.74 17.30 -19.11
N ALA A 436 -20.89 17.30 -19.80
CA ALA A 436 -20.95 17.22 -21.26
C ALA A 436 -20.63 18.58 -21.88
N TYR A 437 -19.47 19.14 -21.53
CA TYR A 437 -18.98 20.37 -22.12
C TYR A 437 -18.65 20.11 -23.58
N SER A 438 -19.23 20.91 -24.47
CA SER A 438 -18.73 21.00 -25.83
C SER A 438 -17.34 21.64 -25.82
N LEU A 439 -16.59 21.48 -26.92
CA LEU A 439 -15.33 22.20 -27.08
C LEU A 439 -15.53 23.72 -26.93
N THR A 440 -16.64 24.27 -27.45
CA THR A 440 -16.98 25.69 -27.29
C THR A 440 -17.15 26.08 -25.83
N ASP A 441 -17.83 25.28 -25.01
CA ASP A 441 -18.01 25.57 -23.59
C ASP A 441 -16.68 25.63 -22.84
N ILE A 442 -15.76 24.69 -23.15
CA ILE A 442 -14.40 24.68 -22.60
C ILE A 442 -13.61 25.93 -23.04
N LEU A 443 -13.69 26.28 -24.33
CA LEU A 443 -13.00 27.43 -24.90
C LEU A 443 -13.52 28.77 -24.35
N GLU A 444 -14.78 28.85 -23.93
CA GLU A 444 -15.37 30.06 -23.33
C GLU A 444 -15.13 30.17 -21.80
N GLN A 445 -14.53 29.16 -21.17
CA GLN A 445 -14.21 29.24 -19.75
C GLN A 445 -13.19 30.35 -19.46
N LYS A 446 -13.51 31.20 -18.48
CA LYS A 446 -12.62 32.28 -18.03
C LYS A 446 -11.32 31.79 -17.42
N SER A 447 -11.34 30.62 -16.77
CA SER A 447 -10.17 30.02 -16.14
C SER A 447 -9.53 29.00 -17.08
N THR A 448 -8.32 29.30 -17.58
CA THR A 448 -7.59 28.35 -18.41
C THR A 448 -7.20 27.09 -17.65
N LYS A 449 -6.96 27.18 -16.33
CA LYS A 449 -6.75 25.99 -15.47
C LYS A 449 -7.95 25.04 -15.48
N MET A 450 -9.16 25.58 -15.38
CA MET A 450 -10.39 24.78 -15.44
C MET A 450 -10.62 24.21 -16.85
N ALA A 451 -10.37 25.01 -17.89
CA ALA A 451 -10.49 24.56 -19.27
C ALA A 451 -9.51 23.42 -19.60
N ALA A 452 -8.24 23.55 -19.20
CA ALA A 452 -7.22 22.51 -19.37
C ALA A 452 -7.59 21.22 -18.61
N TYR A 453 -8.09 21.37 -17.38
CA TYR A 453 -8.57 20.25 -16.57
C TYR A 453 -9.75 19.53 -17.23
N ASP A 454 -10.75 20.27 -17.71
CA ASP A 454 -11.94 19.67 -18.33
C ASP A 454 -11.58 18.99 -19.65
N LEU A 455 -10.67 19.56 -20.44
CA LEU A 455 -10.15 18.91 -21.65
C LEU A 455 -9.37 17.63 -21.34
N ALA A 456 -8.49 17.65 -20.33
CA ALA A 456 -7.75 16.48 -19.87
C ALA A 456 -8.69 15.38 -19.33
N ASN A 457 -9.76 15.75 -18.64
CA ASN A 457 -10.76 14.83 -18.10
C ASN A 457 -11.53 14.11 -19.21
N HIS A 458 -11.98 14.86 -20.22
CA HIS A 458 -12.62 14.32 -21.41
C HIS A 458 -11.70 13.35 -22.15
N LEU A 459 -10.45 13.77 -22.37
CA LEU A 459 -9.46 12.98 -23.07
C LEU A 459 -9.11 11.69 -22.31
N HIS A 460 -8.96 11.76 -20.99
CA HIS A 460 -8.73 10.59 -20.15
C HIS A 460 -9.85 9.55 -20.29
N GLY A 461 -11.11 10.00 -20.34
CA GLY A 461 -12.28 9.16 -20.59
C GLY A 461 -12.38 8.61 -22.02
N GLY A 462 -11.47 8.99 -22.92
CA GLY A 462 -11.46 8.59 -24.33
C GLY A 462 -12.26 9.49 -25.27
N ASN A 463 -12.79 10.61 -24.77
CA ASN A 463 -13.49 11.60 -25.58
C ASN A 463 -12.56 12.77 -25.93
N ASN A 464 -11.84 12.67 -27.04
CA ASN A 464 -10.99 13.76 -27.50
C ASN A 464 -11.81 14.81 -28.27
N LEU A 465 -12.23 15.87 -27.58
CA LEU A 465 -13.05 16.96 -28.13
C LEU A 465 -12.37 17.77 -29.25
N LEU A 466 -11.04 17.64 -29.42
CA LEU A 466 -10.30 18.33 -30.46
C LEU A 466 -10.30 17.56 -31.79
N ASN A 467 -10.67 16.28 -31.80
CA ASN A 467 -10.77 15.50 -33.03
C ASN A 467 -11.82 16.09 -33.98
N GLY A 468 -11.42 16.34 -35.23
CA GLY A 468 -12.31 16.94 -36.24
C GLY A 468 -12.62 18.43 -36.03
N SER A 469 -12.04 19.08 -35.01
CA SER A 469 -12.28 20.51 -34.72
C SER A 469 -11.48 21.47 -35.62
N GLY A 470 -10.56 20.96 -36.45
CA GLY A 470 -9.55 21.77 -37.14
C GLY A 470 -8.27 21.97 -36.33
N PHE A 471 -8.09 21.23 -35.23
CA PHE A 471 -6.85 21.12 -34.49
C PHE A 471 -5.75 20.39 -35.29
N THR A 472 -4.50 20.80 -35.10
CA THR A 472 -3.32 20.33 -35.87
C THR A 472 -2.29 19.70 -34.95
N SER A 473 -1.42 18.85 -35.50
CA SER A 473 -0.45 18.06 -34.73
C SER A 473 0.63 18.89 -34.04
N ASP A 474 0.94 20.07 -34.57
CA ASP A 474 1.91 21.01 -34.03
C ASP A 474 1.25 22.21 -33.32
N GLY A 475 -0.08 22.25 -33.26
CA GLY A 475 -0.84 23.34 -32.69
C GLY A 475 -0.73 24.65 -33.47
N GLN A 476 -0.20 24.66 -34.69
CA GLN A 476 -0.10 25.82 -35.58
C GLN A 476 -1.25 25.87 -36.58
N ASP A 477 -1.60 27.05 -37.08
CA ASP A 477 -2.63 27.26 -38.11
C ASP A 477 -3.98 26.56 -37.83
N MET A 478 -4.32 26.39 -36.55
CA MET A 478 -5.53 25.69 -36.10
C MET A 478 -6.80 26.37 -36.62
N LYS A 479 -7.69 25.59 -37.24
CA LYS A 479 -9.00 26.03 -37.74
C LYS A 479 -10.13 25.77 -36.74
N ILE A 480 -9.80 25.76 -35.44
CA ILE A 480 -10.78 25.62 -34.35
C ILE A 480 -11.78 26.77 -34.42
N GLN A 481 -13.07 26.44 -34.39
CA GLN A 481 -14.15 27.43 -34.37
C GLN A 481 -14.06 28.29 -33.10
N LYS A 482 -14.07 29.61 -33.28
CA LYS A 482 -13.98 30.60 -32.19
C LYS A 482 -15.27 31.39 -32.10
N THR A 483 -15.60 31.85 -30.89
CA THR A 483 -16.66 32.81 -30.60
C THR A 483 -16.05 34.11 -30.07
N SER A 484 -16.87 35.14 -29.86
CA SER A 484 -16.44 36.39 -29.21
C SER A 484 -16.04 36.22 -27.74
N LYS A 485 -16.34 35.07 -27.13
CA LYS A 485 -16.02 34.74 -25.73
C LYS A 485 -14.88 33.74 -25.59
N THR A 486 -14.34 33.23 -26.69
CA THR A 486 -13.22 32.28 -26.66
C THR A 486 -12.03 32.88 -25.90
N ASN A 487 -11.58 32.17 -24.88
CA ASN A 487 -10.43 32.53 -24.07
C ASN A 487 -9.14 32.27 -24.86
N PRO A 488 -8.37 33.31 -25.23
CA PRO A 488 -7.15 33.15 -26.02
C PRO A 488 -6.06 32.38 -25.27
N GLU A 489 -5.99 32.48 -23.94
CA GLU A 489 -5.00 31.76 -23.13
C GLU A 489 -5.27 30.25 -23.15
N THR A 490 -6.54 29.84 -23.23
CA THR A 490 -6.89 28.43 -23.40
C THR A 490 -6.43 27.90 -24.76
N LEU A 491 -6.59 28.68 -25.83
CA LEU A 491 -6.07 28.30 -27.15
C LEU A 491 -4.53 28.25 -27.18
N GLU A 492 -3.86 29.16 -26.49
CA GLU A 492 -2.40 29.15 -26.33
C GLU A 492 -1.93 27.88 -25.60
N TRP A 493 -2.61 27.50 -24.52
CA TRP A 493 -2.29 26.26 -23.81
C TRP A 493 -2.54 25.01 -24.69
N ILE A 494 -3.64 24.98 -25.45
CA ILE A 494 -3.95 23.89 -26.40
C ILE A 494 -2.87 23.79 -27.49
N SER A 495 -2.49 24.92 -28.09
CA SER A 495 -1.43 24.99 -29.11
C SER A 495 -0.10 24.49 -28.55
N LYS A 496 0.29 24.98 -27.37
CA LYS A 496 1.54 24.60 -26.68
C LYS A 496 1.61 23.09 -26.41
N HIS A 497 0.50 22.47 -26.04
CA HIS A 497 0.48 21.05 -25.63
C HIS A 497 -0.01 20.10 -26.73
N ALA A 498 0.12 20.49 -28.01
CA ALA A 498 -0.53 19.76 -29.10
C ALA A 498 -0.14 18.28 -29.21
N GLU A 499 1.11 17.95 -28.91
CA GLU A 499 1.61 16.58 -28.87
C GLU A 499 0.75 15.63 -28.00
N ALA A 500 0.23 16.12 -26.87
CA ALA A 500 -0.56 15.33 -25.92
C ALA A 500 -2.07 15.32 -26.25
N LEU A 501 -2.50 16.21 -27.14
CA LEU A 501 -3.90 16.46 -27.46
C LEU A 501 -4.28 15.95 -28.86
N TYR A 502 -3.32 15.85 -29.78
CA TYR A 502 -3.56 15.49 -31.17
C TYR A 502 -3.59 13.97 -31.36
N GLU A 503 -4.72 13.44 -31.87
CA GLU A 503 -4.92 12.01 -32.12
C GLU A 503 -4.57 11.10 -30.92
N THR A 504 -4.74 11.60 -29.71
CA THR A 504 -4.58 10.83 -28.47
C THR A 504 -5.89 10.18 -28.06
N GLY A 505 -5.78 9.04 -27.39
CA GLY A 505 -6.89 8.21 -26.93
C GLY A 505 -7.01 8.13 -25.42
N GLN A 506 -7.88 7.22 -24.97
CA GLN A 506 -8.17 6.96 -23.56
C GLN A 506 -6.90 6.80 -22.72
N GLY A 507 -6.93 7.37 -21.52
CA GLY A 507 -5.82 7.32 -20.57
C GLY A 507 -5.56 5.94 -19.97
N LEU A 508 -4.60 5.92 -19.03
CA LEU A 508 -4.35 4.77 -18.19
C LEU A 508 -5.60 4.45 -17.35
N PRO A 509 -5.94 3.17 -17.14
CA PRO A 509 -7.01 2.81 -16.22
C PRO A 509 -6.69 3.23 -14.77
N GLU A 510 -7.71 3.26 -13.91
CA GLU A 510 -7.56 3.67 -12.52
C GLU A 510 -6.45 2.92 -11.76
N GLY A 511 -5.80 3.62 -10.82
CA GLY A 511 -4.79 3.05 -9.94
C GLY A 511 -3.34 3.12 -10.45
N HIS A 512 -3.12 3.37 -11.74
CA HIS A 512 -1.76 3.52 -12.30
C HIS A 512 -1.15 4.90 -12.05
N TYR A 513 -1.98 5.95 -12.07
CA TYR A 513 -1.59 7.34 -11.85
C TYR A 513 -2.68 8.05 -11.02
N SER A 514 -2.27 8.86 -10.04
CA SER A 514 -3.19 9.70 -9.25
C SER A 514 -3.46 11.00 -10.00
N GLY A 515 -4.23 10.91 -11.08
CA GLY A 515 -4.54 12.04 -11.95
C GLY A 515 -4.93 11.57 -13.35
N MET A 516 -5.18 12.52 -14.25
CA MET A 516 -5.63 12.23 -15.61
C MET A 516 -4.46 11.92 -16.53
N SER A 517 -4.70 11.06 -17.51
CA SER A 517 -3.69 10.69 -18.50
C SER A 517 -4.31 10.46 -19.87
N ALA A 518 -3.49 10.43 -20.91
CA ALA A 518 -3.87 10.04 -22.27
C ALA A 518 -2.80 9.13 -22.88
N LEU A 519 -3.16 8.38 -23.90
CA LEU A 519 -2.22 7.55 -24.66
C LEU A 519 -2.10 8.09 -26.08
N SER A 520 -0.88 8.08 -26.64
CA SER A 520 -0.68 8.28 -28.08
C SER A 520 -1.44 7.20 -28.89
N LYS A 521 -1.68 7.48 -30.17
CA LYS A 521 -2.38 6.56 -31.09
C LYS A 521 -1.74 5.16 -31.16
N ASP A 522 -0.42 5.09 -31.15
CA ASP A 522 0.36 3.84 -31.11
C ASP A 522 0.51 3.26 -29.69
N ARG A 523 -0.02 3.96 -28.68
CA ARG A 523 0.05 3.64 -27.24
C ARG A 523 1.48 3.55 -26.69
N GLN A 524 2.47 4.09 -27.39
CA GLN A 524 3.88 4.07 -26.97
C GLN A 524 4.24 5.27 -26.07
N THR A 525 3.47 6.35 -26.11
CA THR A 525 3.65 7.52 -25.23
C THR A 525 2.49 7.64 -24.25
N ILE A 526 2.81 7.71 -22.97
CA ILE A 526 1.86 8.06 -21.91
C ILE A 526 1.98 9.56 -21.65
N TYR A 527 0.86 10.27 -21.73
CA TYR A 527 0.76 11.67 -21.33
C TYR A 527 0.13 11.77 -19.95
N LEU A 528 0.80 12.44 -19.01
CA LEU A 528 0.30 12.70 -17.66
C LEU A 528 -0.05 14.18 -17.52
N PHE A 529 -1.29 14.45 -17.09
CA PHE A 529 -1.76 15.80 -16.81
C PHE A 529 -1.54 16.10 -15.33
N VAL A 530 -0.48 16.85 -15.05
CA VAL A 530 -0.06 17.20 -13.69
C VAL A 530 -0.70 18.52 -13.30
N GLU A 531 -1.66 18.44 -12.38
CA GLU A 531 -2.38 19.59 -11.85
C GLU A 531 -1.51 20.39 -10.85
N GLY A 532 -1.39 21.70 -11.05
CA GLY A 532 -0.70 22.57 -10.11
C GLY A 532 0.77 22.20 -9.89
N LYS A 533 1.21 22.24 -8.62
CA LYS A 533 2.60 22.02 -8.22
C LYS A 533 2.72 20.78 -7.32
N PRO A 534 3.35 19.69 -7.81
CA PRO A 534 3.61 18.52 -6.98
C PRO A 534 4.40 18.84 -5.71
N THR A 535 4.03 18.22 -4.59
CA THR A 535 4.77 18.31 -3.32
C THR A 535 6.03 17.45 -3.29
N GLY A 536 6.12 16.48 -4.20
CA GLY A 536 7.20 15.53 -4.42
C GLY A 536 7.10 14.93 -5.84
N PRO A 537 7.87 13.88 -6.17
CA PRO A 537 7.87 13.30 -7.50
C PRO A 537 6.49 12.78 -7.93
N VAL A 538 6.22 12.84 -9.23
CA VAL A 538 5.01 12.24 -9.83
C VAL A 538 5.20 10.73 -9.89
N ALA A 539 4.24 9.97 -9.35
CA ALA A 539 4.36 8.53 -9.20
C ALA A 539 3.48 7.75 -10.18
N LEU A 540 4.04 6.68 -10.76
CA LEU A 540 3.35 5.73 -11.63
C LEU A 540 3.59 4.31 -11.14
N LYS A 541 2.53 3.51 -11.17
CA LYS A 541 2.55 2.09 -10.78
C LYS A 541 2.19 1.22 -11.97
N GLY A 542 2.69 -0.01 -11.99
CA GLY A 542 2.19 -1.03 -12.92
C GLY A 542 2.60 -0.86 -14.38
N ILE A 543 3.68 -0.11 -14.68
CA ILE A 543 4.21 0.03 -16.05
C ILE A 543 5.29 -1.03 -16.27
N LYS A 544 5.04 -2.02 -17.15
CA LYS A 544 5.98 -3.13 -17.41
C LYS A 544 7.12 -2.74 -18.37
N ASN A 545 6.90 -1.71 -19.20
CA ASN A 545 7.81 -1.27 -20.25
C ASN A 545 9.09 -0.61 -19.72
N ASN A 546 10.13 -0.59 -20.55
CA ASN A 546 11.25 0.31 -20.34
C ASN A 546 10.88 1.73 -20.79
N VAL A 547 11.41 2.73 -20.08
CA VAL A 547 11.27 4.14 -20.46
C VAL A 547 12.39 4.52 -21.40
N ALA A 548 12.03 4.90 -22.64
CA ALA A 548 12.99 5.44 -23.60
C ALA A 548 13.34 6.90 -23.28
N ARG A 549 12.35 7.71 -22.90
CA ARG A 549 12.55 9.13 -22.54
C ARG A 549 11.36 9.72 -21.80
N ILE A 550 11.60 10.70 -20.92
CA ILE A 550 10.55 11.53 -20.34
C ILE A 550 10.82 12.99 -20.67
N ARG A 551 9.77 13.73 -21.08
CA ARG A 551 9.86 15.16 -21.42
C ARG A 551 8.65 15.94 -20.93
N ILE A 552 8.83 17.25 -20.75
CA ILE A 552 7.73 18.20 -20.53
C ILE A 552 7.21 18.66 -21.90
N VAL A 553 5.93 18.43 -22.17
CA VAL A 553 5.31 18.77 -23.45
C VAL A 553 5.19 20.29 -23.60
N GLY A 554 5.43 20.81 -24.80
CA GLY A 554 5.31 22.23 -25.14
C GLY A 554 6.47 23.12 -24.71
N GLU A 555 7.36 22.61 -23.85
CA GLU A 555 8.61 23.27 -23.48
C GLU A 555 9.85 22.45 -23.86
N GLY A 556 9.74 21.11 -23.85
CA GLY A 556 10.71 20.21 -24.45
C GLY A 556 11.83 19.74 -23.52
N SER A 557 11.90 20.18 -22.26
CA SER A 557 12.91 19.70 -21.31
C SER A 557 12.82 18.19 -21.11
N ILE A 558 13.97 17.52 -21.17
CA ILE A 558 14.11 16.12 -20.79
C ILE A 558 14.31 16.03 -19.28
N ILE A 559 13.55 15.15 -18.63
CA ILE A 559 13.60 14.93 -17.18
C ILE A 559 13.86 13.46 -16.86
N SER A 560 14.44 13.21 -15.69
CA SER A 560 14.80 11.87 -15.23
C SER A 560 13.66 11.21 -14.45
N HIS A 561 13.77 9.89 -14.28
CA HIS A 561 12.95 9.12 -13.36
C HIS A 561 13.82 8.17 -12.55
N LYS A 562 13.25 7.64 -11.48
CA LYS A 562 13.79 6.52 -10.70
C LYS A 562 12.71 5.48 -10.48
N VAL A 563 13.11 4.22 -10.32
CA VAL A 563 12.21 3.12 -9.99
C VAL A 563 12.59 2.57 -8.62
N TYR A 564 11.62 2.44 -7.72
CA TYR A 564 11.79 1.87 -6.39
C TYR A 564 10.95 0.60 -6.23
N ASN A 565 11.33 -0.28 -5.30
CA ASN A 565 10.66 -1.58 -5.06
C ASN A 565 10.58 -2.47 -6.29
N LYS A 566 11.43 -2.23 -7.30
CA LYS A 566 11.62 -3.19 -8.39
C LYS A 566 12.66 -4.19 -7.93
N LEU A 567 12.17 -5.33 -7.53
CA LEU A 567 13.00 -6.47 -7.26
C LEU A 567 13.32 -7.14 -8.61
N TYR A 568 14.59 -7.45 -8.82
CA TYR A 568 15.14 -7.72 -10.16
C TYR A 568 14.62 -9.00 -10.82
N TRP A 569 14.16 -9.96 -10.01
CA TRP A 569 13.76 -11.30 -10.42
C TRP A 569 12.25 -11.54 -10.67
N SER A 570 11.41 -10.52 -10.54
CA SER A 570 9.95 -10.62 -10.54
C SER A 570 9.41 -9.82 -11.68
N ASP A 571 8.28 -10.28 -12.20
CA ASP A 571 7.55 -9.58 -13.25
C ASP A 571 6.73 -8.40 -12.71
N THR A 572 6.54 -8.29 -11.39
CA THR A 572 5.90 -7.12 -10.77
C THR A 572 6.79 -5.90 -11.01
N PRO A 573 6.28 -4.84 -11.69
CA PRO A 573 7.04 -3.63 -11.91
C PRO A 573 7.17 -2.83 -10.61
N GLY A 574 8.29 -2.13 -10.45
CA GLY A 574 8.46 -1.18 -9.36
C GLY A 574 7.62 0.09 -9.56
N MET A 575 7.71 1.00 -8.59
CA MET A 575 7.08 2.30 -8.65
C MET A 575 8.01 3.31 -9.30
N MET A 576 7.57 3.89 -10.40
CA MET A 576 8.30 4.93 -11.13
C MET A 576 8.00 6.30 -10.51
N TYR A 577 9.04 7.07 -10.24
CA TYR A 577 8.96 8.43 -9.72
C TYR A 577 9.67 9.40 -10.65
N ILE A 578 8.96 10.46 -11.03
CA ILE A 578 9.41 11.47 -11.99
C ILE A 578 9.52 12.80 -11.26
N ASP A 579 10.74 13.32 -11.15
CA ASP A 579 11.00 14.63 -10.54
C ASP A 579 10.75 15.74 -11.56
N VAL A 580 9.72 16.56 -11.33
CA VAL A 580 9.37 17.68 -12.20
C VAL A 580 10.01 18.96 -11.65
N PRO A 581 10.94 19.61 -12.38
CA PRO A 581 11.57 20.83 -11.90
C PRO A 581 10.56 21.95 -11.69
N LYS A 582 10.52 22.54 -10.49
CA LYS A 582 9.55 23.58 -10.11
C LYS A 582 9.52 24.78 -11.08
N GLY A 583 10.68 25.14 -11.66
CA GLY A 583 10.80 26.25 -12.62
C GLY A 583 10.35 25.93 -14.04
N ARG A 584 9.98 24.67 -14.33
CA ARG A 584 9.52 24.21 -15.65
C ARG A 584 8.02 23.89 -15.68
N LEU A 585 7.31 24.09 -14.57
CA LEU A 585 5.88 23.86 -14.50
C LEU A 585 5.13 24.86 -15.37
N ASP A 586 4.15 24.37 -16.11
CA ASP A 586 3.21 25.23 -16.83
C ASP A 586 2.28 25.94 -15.84
N LYS A 587 1.98 27.22 -16.09
CA LYS A 587 1.13 28.06 -15.22
C LYS A 587 -0.30 27.53 -15.09
N ASN A 588 -0.79 26.81 -16.10
CA ASN A 588 -2.16 26.31 -16.17
C ASN A 588 -2.21 24.81 -15.84
N MET A 589 -1.44 24.00 -16.56
CA MET A 589 -1.35 22.56 -16.33
C MET A 589 -0.12 22.00 -17.02
N THR A 590 0.72 21.29 -16.27
CA THR A 590 1.93 20.67 -16.81
C THR A 590 1.57 19.34 -17.46
N VAL A 591 2.12 19.06 -18.65
CA VAL A 591 1.93 17.76 -19.30
C VAL A 591 3.28 17.07 -19.46
N ILE A 592 3.38 15.83 -18.95
CA ILE A 592 4.58 15.00 -19.06
C ILE A 592 4.34 13.91 -20.10
N ALA A 593 5.23 13.79 -21.08
CA ALA A 593 5.22 12.69 -22.03
C ALA A 593 6.29 11.66 -21.65
N ILE A 594 5.86 10.42 -21.43
CA ILE A 594 6.69 9.25 -21.14
C ILE A 594 6.68 8.38 -22.39
N LEU A 595 7.78 8.42 -23.15
CA LEU A 595 7.99 7.54 -24.29
C LEU A 595 8.52 6.20 -23.80
N LEU A 596 7.81 5.13 -24.15
CA LEU A 596 8.16 3.74 -23.85
C LEU A 596 8.92 3.11 -25.02
N ASP A 597 9.60 2.00 -24.75
CA ASP A 597 10.28 1.20 -25.78
C ASP A 597 9.33 0.51 -26.77
N LYS A 598 8.10 0.23 -26.35
CA LYS A 598 7.02 -0.39 -27.13
C LYS A 598 5.64 0.06 -26.59
N PRO A 599 4.51 -0.29 -27.23
CA PRO A 599 3.18 0.03 -26.71
C PRO A 599 3.01 -0.37 -25.23
N VAL A 600 2.26 0.44 -24.47
CA VAL A 600 2.13 0.28 -23.02
C VAL A 600 1.56 -1.10 -22.63
N GLU A 601 2.27 -1.77 -21.74
CA GLU A 601 1.94 -3.03 -21.08
C GLU A 601 1.78 -2.77 -19.58
N LEU A 602 0.62 -3.15 -19.03
CA LEU A 602 0.24 -2.84 -17.67
C LEU A 602 0.26 -4.09 -16.78
N HIS A 603 0.71 -3.93 -15.54
CA HIS A 603 0.52 -4.90 -14.48
C HIS A 603 -0.66 -4.46 -13.60
N ARG A 604 -1.72 -5.27 -13.57
CA ARG A 604 -2.92 -5.08 -12.72
C ARG A 604 -3.28 -6.34 -11.94
N GLU A 605 -2.40 -7.34 -11.99
CA GLU A 605 -2.60 -8.64 -11.36
C GLU A 605 -2.46 -8.51 -9.83
N LYS A 606 -2.92 -9.53 -9.09
CA LYS A 606 -2.78 -9.55 -7.63
C LYS A 606 -1.29 -9.60 -7.28
N VAL A 607 -0.84 -8.66 -6.43
CA VAL A 607 0.47 -8.74 -5.79
C VAL A 607 0.37 -9.71 -4.62
N ASN A 608 1.25 -10.71 -4.60
CA ASN A 608 1.29 -11.75 -3.56
C ASN A 608 2.45 -11.52 -2.59
N ALA A 609 2.55 -12.42 -1.61
CA ALA A 609 3.74 -12.61 -0.81
C ALA A 609 4.96 -12.95 -1.67
N ILE A 610 6.16 -12.57 -1.22
CA ILE A 610 7.41 -13.05 -1.81
C ILE A 610 7.78 -14.36 -1.10
N GLU A 611 7.85 -15.45 -1.87
CA GLU A 611 8.18 -16.80 -1.38
C GLU A 611 9.61 -17.21 -1.78
N ASN A 612 10.32 -16.36 -2.52
CA ASN A 612 11.66 -16.66 -3.03
C ASN A 612 12.48 -15.38 -3.27
N ASN A 613 13.62 -15.26 -2.60
CA ASN A 613 14.64 -14.26 -2.87
C ASN A 613 15.79 -14.92 -3.67
N LEU A 614 15.88 -14.66 -5.00
CA LEU A 614 16.90 -15.26 -5.85
C LEU A 614 18.30 -14.78 -5.52
#